data_AF-A0A151SCT0-F1
#
_entry.id   AF-A0A151SCT0-F1
#
_cell.length_a   1.000
_cell.length_b   1.000
_cell.length_c   1.000
_cell.angle_alpha   90.00
_cell.angle_beta   90.00
_cell.angle_gamma   90.00
#
_symmetry.space_group_name_H-M   'P 1'
#
loop_
_entity.id
_entity.type
_entity.pdbx_description
1 polymer ?
#
loop_
_entity_poly.entity_id
_entity_poly.type
_entity_poly.pdbx_seq_one_letter_code
_entity_poly.pdbx_strand_id
1 'polypeptide(L)'
;IHHVPREQNFKADLLSKLASTKHPGQHRTIQETLNSPSLEDKVVNTNDTEDKGWMIDIWNYLKEGILLEDKGKAQKMRVRSSKIIIIAGELFKRGISDPLLKCLTTSQVTYVIEEIHRGICGMHSARYYWPTLKLDCKDYVQRCKECQQFGNAHRKPPEVLHQMVSPWPFAQWEMDILRPFPPTKGQLKFLLVVVDYFTKWIEACPLANITTENVQKFTWKNIICRLNILHSLITDNGKQFIAHNFESFLQELGIKHLATSVKHP
;
A
#
# COMPACT_ATOMS: atom_id res chain seq x y z
N ILE A 1 -0.80 -14.14 -32.13
CA ILE A 1 0.33 -13.68 -31.28
C ILE A 1 1.52 -13.48 -32.19
N HIS A 2 1.96 -12.23 -32.39
CA HIS A 2 3.08 -11.92 -33.27
C HIS A 2 4.36 -11.88 -32.44
N HIS A 3 5.24 -12.86 -32.62
CA HIS A 3 6.50 -12.92 -31.88
C HIS A 3 7.54 -12.03 -32.57
N VAL A 4 8.11 -11.09 -31.82
CA VAL A 4 9.23 -10.27 -32.31
C VAL A 4 10.52 -11.08 -32.09
N PRO A 5 11.32 -11.34 -33.13
CA PRO A 5 12.60 -12.02 -33.01
C PRO A 5 13.52 -11.29 -32.02
N ARG A 6 14.25 -12.04 -31.20
CA ARG A 6 15.11 -11.50 -30.13
C ARG A 6 16.13 -10.48 -30.64
N GLU A 7 16.58 -10.65 -31.87
CA GLU A 7 17.52 -9.78 -32.58
C GLU A 7 16.97 -8.36 -32.82
N GLN A 8 15.65 -8.23 -32.91
CA GLN A 8 14.96 -6.95 -33.12
C GLN A 8 14.57 -6.26 -31.81
N ASN A 9 14.82 -6.90 -30.66
CA ASN A 9 14.46 -6.39 -29.33
C ASN A 9 15.56 -5.54 -28.67
N PHE A 10 16.54 -5.07 -29.45
CA PHE A 10 17.73 -4.38 -28.94
C PHE A 10 17.40 -3.15 -28.08
N LYS A 11 16.39 -2.35 -28.45
CA LYS A 11 15.97 -1.17 -27.67
C LYS A 11 15.48 -1.54 -26.27
N ALA A 12 14.67 -2.58 -26.14
CA ALA A 12 14.14 -3.01 -24.85
C ALA A 12 15.27 -3.60 -23.97
N ASP A 13 16.17 -4.38 -24.57
CA ASP A 13 17.34 -4.92 -23.87
C ASP A 13 18.30 -3.81 -23.39
N LEU A 14 18.48 -2.75 -24.18
CA LEU A 14 19.29 -1.58 -23.80
C LEU A 14 18.66 -0.83 -22.61
N LEU A 15 17.35 -0.59 -22.64
CA LEU A 15 16.62 0.08 -21.55
C LEU A 15 16.64 -0.74 -20.26
N SER A 16 16.52 -2.07 -20.36
CA SER A 16 16.60 -2.98 -19.22
C SER A 16 17.97 -2.95 -18.54
N LYS A 17 19.05 -2.94 -19.33
CA LYS A 17 20.43 -2.83 -18.81
C LYS A 17 20.70 -1.47 -18.14
N LEU A 18 20.12 -0.38 -18.65
CA LEU A 18 20.23 0.95 -18.04
C LEU A 18 19.48 1.06 -16.71
N ALA A 19 18.39 0.32 -16.52
CA ALA A 19 17.68 0.27 -15.24
C ALA A 19 18.49 -0.46 -14.15
N SER A 20 19.32 -1.45 -14.54
CA SER A 20 20.14 -2.28 -13.65
C SER A 20 21.39 -1.58 -13.11
N THR A 21 21.87 -0.51 -13.76
CA THR A 21 23.13 0.18 -13.40
C THR A 21 22.95 1.36 -12.43
N LYS A 22 21.80 1.45 -11.73
CA LYS A 22 21.51 2.54 -10.80
C LYS A 22 22.25 2.39 -9.46
N HIS A 23 23.11 3.37 -9.13
CA HIS A 23 23.50 3.64 -7.74
C HIS A 23 22.49 4.62 -7.08
N PRO A 24 22.29 4.54 -5.75
CA PRO A 24 21.35 5.42 -5.06
C PRO A 24 21.79 6.89 -5.18
N GLY A 25 20.94 7.75 -5.74
CA GLY A 25 21.14 9.21 -5.78
C GLY A 25 21.19 9.87 -7.16
N GLN A 26 21.20 9.12 -8.27
CA GLN A 26 21.32 9.69 -9.61
C GLN A 26 20.05 9.48 -10.46
N HIS A 27 19.13 10.45 -10.42
CA HIS A 27 17.98 10.49 -11.32
C HIS A 27 18.39 11.13 -12.66
N ARG A 28 18.79 10.33 -13.65
CA ARG A 28 18.85 10.77 -15.05
C ARG A 28 17.54 10.41 -15.76
N THR A 29 16.80 11.42 -16.21
CA THR A 29 15.66 11.25 -17.12
C THR A 29 16.21 11.01 -18.53
N ILE A 30 15.82 9.91 -19.18
CA ILE A 30 16.16 9.65 -20.59
C ILE A 30 14.95 10.06 -21.43
N GLN A 31 15.12 11.07 -22.27
CA GLN A 31 14.16 11.44 -23.32
C GLN A 31 14.60 10.80 -24.63
N GLU A 32 13.68 10.07 -25.27
CA GLU A 32 13.85 9.64 -26.65
C GLU A 32 13.13 10.64 -27.56
N THR A 33 13.89 11.35 -28.39
CA THR A 33 13.33 12.27 -29.39
C THR A 33 12.95 11.45 -30.61
N LEU A 34 11.64 11.34 -30.89
CA LEU A 34 11.15 10.74 -32.11
C LEU A 34 11.18 11.78 -33.23
N ASN A 35 11.80 11.45 -34.36
CA ASN A 35 11.89 12.34 -35.53
C ASN A 35 10.61 12.30 -36.40
N SER A 36 9.65 11.44 -36.06
CA SER A 36 8.35 11.32 -36.72
C SER A 36 7.29 10.82 -35.72
N PRO A 37 6.00 11.13 -35.94
CA PRO A 37 4.91 10.66 -35.08
C PRO A 37 4.90 9.12 -34.98
N SER A 38 4.67 8.56 -33.80
CA SER A 38 4.63 7.10 -33.59
C SER A 38 3.30 6.46 -33.98
N LEU A 39 2.35 7.24 -34.48
CA LEU A 39 1.03 6.81 -34.91
C LEU A 39 0.83 7.31 -36.33
N GLU A 40 0.41 6.42 -37.23
CA GLU A 40 -0.15 6.82 -38.52
C GLU A 40 -1.39 7.66 -38.24
N ASP A 41 -1.52 8.83 -38.88
CA ASP A 41 -2.65 9.76 -38.78
C ASP A 41 -3.95 9.07 -39.19
N LYS A 42 -4.54 8.30 -38.27
CA LYS A 42 -5.99 8.12 -38.25
C LYS A 42 -6.55 9.42 -37.74
N VAL A 43 -6.88 10.31 -38.68
CA VAL A 43 -7.73 11.46 -38.45
C VAL A 43 -9.05 10.93 -37.88
N VAL A 44 -9.13 10.88 -36.56
CA VAL A 44 -10.42 10.80 -35.87
C VAL A 44 -11.03 12.16 -36.13
N ASN A 45 -11.97 12.19 -37.06
CA ASN A 45 -12.70 13.38 -37.46
C ASN A 45 -13.51 13.88 -36.25
N THR A 46 -12.94 14.78 -35.44
CA THR A 46 -13.66 15.45 -34.35
C THR A 46 -14.23 16.76 -34.89
N ASN A 47 -15.22 16.63 -35.77
CA ASN A 47 -16.16 17.72 -36.01
C ASN A 47 -17.11 17.76 -34.82
N ASP A 48 -16.78 18.52 -33.77
CA ASP A 48 -17.77 18.94 -32.77
C ASP A 48 -17.33 20.28 -32.19
N THR A 49 -17.92 21.35 -32.73
CA THR A 49 -17.67 22.73 -32.30
C THR A 49 -18.56 23.12 -31.10
N GLU A 50 -19.37 22.20 -30.57
CA GLU A 50 -20.45 22.54 -29.62
C GLU A 50 -20.16 22.19 -28.14
N ASP A 51 -19.22 21.30 -27.81
CA ASP A 51 -18.99 20.87 -26.42
C ASP A 51 -17.62 21.30 -25.86
N LYS A 52 -17.21 22.54 -26.14
CA LYS A 52 -15.95 23.07 -25.61
C LYS A 52 -16.06 23.50 -24.14
N GLY A 53 -17.22 23.42 -23.48
CA GLY A 53 -17.41 23.62 -22.04
C GLY A 53 -16.51 24.70 -21.39
N TRP A 54 -15.71 24.29 -20.39
CA TRP A 54 -14.76 25.17 -19.68
C TRP A 54 -13.62 25.73 -20.54
N MET A 55 -13.40 25.17 -21.73
CA MET A 55 -12.33 25.52 -22.67
C MET A 55 -12.71 26.67 -23.61
N ILE A 56 -14.01 26.96 -23.81
CA ILE A 56 -14.50 28.00 -24.75
C ILE A 56 -13.88 29.35 -24.42
N ASP A 57 -14.01 29.80 -23.17
CA ASP A 57 -13.56 31.13 -22.78
C ASP A 57 -12.03 31.27 -22.88
N ILE A 58 -11.30 30.18 -22.59
CA ILE A 58 -9.84 30.12 -22.71
C ILE A 58 -9.43 30.16 -24.17
N TRP A 59 -10.13 29.42 -25.03
CA TRP A 59 -9.92 29.41 -26.47
C TRP A 59 -10.12 30.80 -27.08
N ASN A 60 -11.24 31.43 -26.77
CA ASN A 60 -11.59 32.76 -27.27
C ASN A 60 -10.58 33.82 -26.79
N TYR A 61 -10.16 33.75 -25.52
CA TYR A 61 -9.13 34.63 -24.99
C TYR A 61 -7.77 34.45 -25.70
N LEU A 62 -7.34 33.20 -25.93
CA LEU A 62 -6.04 32.91 -26.56
C LEU A 62 -6.02 33.22 -28.07
N LYS A 63 -7.17 33.10 -28.76
CA LYS A 63 -7.26 33.31 -30.21
C LYS A 63 -7.62 34.74 -30.57
N GLU A 64 -8.61 35.32 -29.91
CA GLU A 64 -9.22 36.61 -30.28
C GLU A 64 -8.85 37.74 -29.27
N GLY A 65 -8.16 37.42 -28.17
CA GLY A 65 -7.77 38.40 -27.15
C GLY A 65 -8.93 38.94 -26.30
N ILE A 66 -10.12 38.34 -26.40
CA ILE A 66 -11.33 38.82 -25.74
C ILE A 66 -11.23 38.60 -24.23
N LEU A 67 -11.33 39.69 -23.47
CA LEU A 67 -11.39 39.69 -22.00
C LEU A 67 -12.79 40.09 -21.52
N LEU A 68 -13.21 39.49 -20.40
CA LEU A 68 -14.45 39.88 -19.72
C LEU A 68 -14.30 41.30 -19.12
N GLU A 69 -15.37 42.11 -19.16
CA GLU A 69 -15.36 43.51 -18.69
C GLU A 69 -15.02 43.64 -17.20
N ASP A 70 -15.35 42.63 -16.41
CA ASP A 70 -15.02 42.54 -15.00
C ASP A 70 -13.51 42.30 -14.80
N LYS A 71 -12.83 43.28 -14.17
CA LYS A 71 -11.39 43.25 -13.86
C LYS A 71 -10.96 41.98 -13.12
N GLY A 72 -11.78 41.48 -12.19
CA GLY A 72 -11.49 40.28 -11.41
C GLY A 72 -11.61 39.01 -12.24
N LYS A 73 -12.60 38.92 -13.12
CA LYS A 73 -12.75 37.79 -14.05
C LYS A 73 -11.66 37.80 -15.13
N ALA A 74 -11.30 38.97 -15.65
CA ALA A 74 -10.19 39.16 -16.58
C ALA A 74 -8.86 38.69 -15.97
N GLN A 75 -8.56 39.08 -14.73
CA GLN A 75 -7.35 38.62 -14.04
C GLN A 75 -7.33 37.10 -13.85
N LYS A 76 -8.44 36.50 -13.43
CA LYS A 76 -8.57 35.03 -13.31
C LYS A 76 -8.34 34.33 -14.65
N MET A 77 -8.88 34.88 -15.74
CA MET A 77 -8.67 34.35 -17.09
C MET A 77 -7.19 34.38 -17.49
N ARG A 78 -6.51 35.52 -17.28
CA ARG A 78 -5.07 35.66 -17.56
C ARG A 78 -4.24 34.63 -16.80
N VAL A 79 -4.51 34.46 -15.51
CA VAL A 79 -3.80 33.48 -14.66
C VAL A 79 -4.08 32.04 -15.13
N ARG A 80 -5.34 31.69 -15.38
CA ARG A 80 -5.74 30.34 -15.80
C ARG A 80 -5.15 29.95 -17.16
N SER A 81 -5.14 30.89 -18.10
CA SER A 81 -4.66 30.69 -19.47
C SER A 81 -3.14 30.81 -19.61
N SER A 82 -2.44 31.34 -18.60
CA SER A 82 -0.98 31.57 -18.65
C SER A 82 -0.13 30.32 -18.98
N LYS A 83 -0.65 29.14 -18.65
CA LYS A 83 0.02 27.84 -18.90
C LYS A 83 -0.64 27.03 -20.01
N ILE A 84 -1.57 27.61 -20.76
CA ILE A 84 -2.32 26.92 -21.81
C ILE A 84 -1.89 27.47 -23.16
N ILE A 85 -1.70 26.58 -24.13
CA ILE A 85 -1.31 26.90 -25.50
C ILE A 85 -2.20 26.17 -26.50
N ILE A 86 -2.32 26.72 -27.71
CA ILE A 86 -3.00 26.08 -28.84
C ILE A 86 -1.95 25.44 -29.74
N ILE A 87 -2.11 24.15 -30.06
CA ILE A 87 -1.30 23.42 -31.03
C ILE A 87 -2.26 22.68 -31.96
N ALA A 88 -2.11 22.87 -33.27
CA ALA A 88 -2.90 22.18 -34.29
C ALA A 88 -4.43 22.23 -34.06
N GLY A 89 -4.95 23.33 -33.51
CA GLY A 89 -6.39 23.46 -33.24
C GLY A 89 -6.85 22.90 -31.89
N GLU A 90 -5.95 22.42 -31.04
CA GLU A 90 -6.27 21.84 -29.73
C GLU A 90 -5.56 22.57 -28.58
N LEU A 91 -6.16 22.55 -27.38
CA LEU A 91 -5.54 23.15 -26.18
C LEU A 91 -4.64 22.15 -25.46
N PHE A 92 -3.47 22.62 -25.06
CA PHE A 92 -2.52 21.89 -24.22
C PHE A 92 -2.15 22.72 -23.01
N LYS A 93 -2.03 22.07 -21.85
CA LYS A 93 -1.48 22.68 -20.64
C LYS A 93 -0.01 22.31 -20.46
N ARG A 94 0.83 23.30 -20.24
CA ARG A 94 2.25 23.12 -19.88
C ARG A 94 2.36 22.49 -18.48
N GLY A 95 2.96 21.30 -18.42
CA GLY A 95 3.32 20.61 -17.19
C GLY A 95 4.49 21.28 -16.44
N ILE A 96 4.78 20.81 -15.23
CA ILE A 96 5.88 21.33 -14.40
C ILE A 96 7.26 20.87 -14.92
N SER A 97 7.31 19.73 -15.62
CA SER A 97 8.53 19.10 -16.14
C SER A 97 8.57 19.03 -17.67
N ASP A 98 7.90 19.98 -18.33
CA ASP A 98 7.75 20.10 -19.79
C ASP A 98 6.87 19.09 -20.58
N PRO A 99 6.16 18.07 -20.03
CA PRO A 99 5.18 17.36 -20.85
C PRO A 99 3.96 18.26 -21.09
N LEU A 100 3.52 18.33 -22.34
CA LEU A 100 2.26 18.96 -22.71
C LEU A 100 1.11 18.00 -22.39
N LEU A 101 0.16 18.47 -21.59
CA LEU A 101 -1.04 17.74 -21.22
C LEU A 101 -2.17 18.14 -22.16
N LYS A 102 -2.76 17.18 -22.87
CA LYS A 102 -3.91 17.45 -23.74
C LYS A 102 -5.12 17.85 -22.90
N CYS A 103 -5.69 19.02 -23.17
CA CYS A 103 -6.91 19.46 -22.49
C CYS A 103 -8.12 18.69 -23.04
N LEU A 104 -8.97 18.17 -22.16
CA LEU A 104 -10.13 17.38 -22.54
C LEU A 104 -11.44 18.16 -22.36
N THR A 105 -12.37 17.93 -23.30
CA THR A 105 -13.77 18.35 -23.17
C THR A 105 -14.50 17.50 -22.14
N THR A 106 -15.66 17.98 -21.67
CA THR A 106 -16.49 17.25 -20.71
C THR A 106 -16.89 15.86 -21.22
N SER A 107 -17.24 15.75 -22.50
CA SER A 107 -17.53 14.49 -23.19
C SER A 107 -16.35 13.51 -23.20
N GLN A 108 -15.12 13.99 -23.40
CA GLN A 108 -13.92 13.14 -23.45
C GLN A 108 -13.48 12.63 -22.06
N VAL A 109 -13.74 13.41 -21.01
CA VAL A 109 -13.31 13.07 -19.63
C VAL A 109 -13.84 11.71 -19.18
N THR A 110 -15.12 11.42 -19.41
CA THR A 110 -15.75 10.16 -18.96
C THR A 110 -15.06 8.94 -19.58
N TYR A 111 -14.86 8.96 -20.89
CA TYR A 111 -14.19 7.88 -21.62
C TYR A 111 -12.75 7.68 -21.12
N VAL A 112 -12.00 8.77 -20.99
CA VAL A 112 -10.58 8.71 -20.56
C VAL A 112 -10.44 8.20 -19.13
N ILE A 113 -11.32 8.61 -18.21
CA ILE A 113 -11.31 8.09 -16.84
C ILE A 113 -11.56 6.57 -16.85
N GLU A 114 -12.54 6.10 -17.61
CA GLU A 114 -12.88 4.68 -17.68
C GLU A 114 -11.74 3.84 -18.29
N GLU A 115 -11.16 4.29 -19.40
CA GLU A 115 -10.02 3.62 -20.06
C GLU A 115 -8.79 3.55 -19.15
N ILE A 116 -8.41 4.67 -18.51
CA ILE A 116 -7.25 4.70 -17.61
C ILE A 116 -7.51 3.83 -16.37
N HIS A 117 -8.75 3.81 -15.88
CA HIS A 117 -9.12 3.03 -14.70
C HIS A 117 -9.14 1.52 -14.96
N ARG A 118 -9.68 1.09 -16.11
CA ARG A 118 -9.75 -0.33 -16.51
C ARG A 118 -8.43 -0.85 -17.08
N GLY A 119 -7.57 0.04 -17.57
CA GLY A 119 -6.26 -0.30 -18.10
C GLY A 119 -5.30 -0.83 -17.04
N ILE A 120 -4.36 -1.68 -17.45
CA ILE A 120 -3.33 -2.31 -16.59
C ILE A 120 -2.30 -1.29 -16.06
N CYS A 121 -2.37 -0.03 -16.48
CA CYS A 121 -1.32 0.94 -16.24
C CYS A 121 -1.87 2.20 -15.55
N GLY A 122 -1.72 2.23 -14.22
CA GLY A 122 -2.09 3.38 -13.37
C GLY A 122 -1.26 4.67 -13.61
N MET A 123 -0.37 4.69 -14.62
CA MET A 123 0.55 5.80 -14.92
C MET A 123 0.20 6.56 -16.22
N HIS A 124 -1.00 6.39 -16.77
CA HIS A 124 -1.44 7.15 -17.97
C HIS A 124 -2.05 8.53 -17.66
N SER A 125 -2.27 8.86 -16.39
CA SER A 125 -2.82 10.17 -15.95
C SER A 125 -1.90 11.36 -16.25
N ALA A 126 -0.67 11.12 -16.68
CA ALA A 126 0.33 12.14 -16.99
C ALA A 126 0.21 12.78 -18.39
N ARG A 127 -0.86 12.48 -19.16
CA ARG A 127 -1.02 12.96 -20.55
C ARG A 127 -2.22 13.89 -20.78
N TYR A 128 -3.13 14.01 -19.81
CA TYR A 128 -4.38 14.74 -19.97
C TYR A 128 -4.58 15.78 -18.87
N TYR A 129 -5.37 16.81 -19.16
CA TYR A 129 -5.74 17.84 -18.19
C TYR A 129 -7.19 18.28 -18.35
N TRP A 130 -7.87 18.42 -17.21
CA TRP A 130 -9.08 19.20 -17.06
C TRP A 130 -9.18 19.71 -15.61
N PRO A 131 -9.97 20.75 -15.33
CA PRO A 131 -9.97 21.43 -14.02
C PRO A 131 -10.31 20.51 -12.84
N THR A 132 -11.23 19.57 -13.03
CA THR A 132 -11.78 18.69 -12.00
C THR A 132 -11.14 17.31 -11.96
N LEU A 133 -10.04 17.07 -12.69
CA LEU A 133 -9.38 15.76 -12.83
C LEU A 133 -9.25 14.98 -11.53
N LYS A 134 -8.74 15.61 -10.48
CA LYS A 134 -8.57 14.93 -9.18
C LYS A 134 -9.90 14.54 -8.54
N LEU A 135 -10.92 15.40 -8.64
CA LEU A 135 -12.24 15.15 -8.07
C LEU A 135 -12.95 14.05 -8.85
N ASP A 136 -12.97 14.14 -10.18
CA ASP A 136 -13.66 13.17 -11.04
C ASP A 136 -13.04 11.78 -10.90
N CYS A 137 -11.70 11.67 -10.86
CA CYS A 137 -11.02 10.40 -10.61
C CYS A 137 -11.36 9.84 -9.22
N LYS A 138 -11.41 10.69 -8.18
CA LYS A 138 -11.78 10.27 -6.82
C LYS A 138 -13.22 9.74 -6.78
N ASP A 139 -14.15 10.49 -7.35
CA ASP A 139 -15.57 10.14 -7.40
C ASP A 139 -15.78 8.84 -8.17
N TYR A 140 -15.06 8.64 -9.27
CA TYR A 140 -15.11 7.39 -10.03
C TYR A 140 -14.65 6.18 -9.19
N VAL A 141 -13.48 6.28 -8.53
CA VAL A 141 -12.97 5.21 -7.68
C VAL A 141 -13.90 4.92 -6.50
N GLN A 142 -14.56 5.94 -5.95
CA GLN A 142 -15.57 5.78 -4.90
C GLN A 142 -16.81 5.00 -5.37
N ARG A 143 -17.22 5.17 -6.63
CA ARG A 143 -18.36 4.44 -7.22
C ARG A 143 -17.96 3.05 -7.74
N CYS A 144 -16.69 2.81 -8.05
CA CYS A 144 -16.21 1.54 -8.58
C CYS A 144 -16.24 0.42 -7.53
N LYS A 145 -17.15 -0.54 -7.69
CA LYS A 145 -17.34 -1.67 -6.77
C LYS A 145 -16.07 -2.51 -6.58
N GLU A 146 -15.35 -2.80 -7.66
CA GLU A 146 -14.12 -3.60 -7.62
C GLU A 146 -13.04 -2.91 -6.78
N CYS A 147 -12.84 -1.61 -6.99
CA CYS A 147 -11.91 -0.82 -6.17
C CYS A 147 -12.33 -0.72 -4.70
N GLN A 148 -13.64 -0.65 -4.42
CA GLN A 148 -14.13 -0.61 -3.05
C GLN A 148 -13.97 -1.94 -2.32
N GLN A 149 -14.10 -3.07 -3.02
CA GLN A 149 -14.01 -4.41 -2.43
C GLN A 149 -12.57 -4.93 -2.31
N PHE A 150 -11.74 -4.69 -3.32
CA PHE A 150 -10.40 -5.25 -3.42
C PHE A 150 -9.29 -4.23 -3.17
N GLY A 151 -9.63 -2.98 -2.85
CA GLY A 151 -8.65 -1.94 -2.56
C GLY A 151 -7.83 -2.27 -1.30
N ASN A 152 -6.50 -2.20 -1.41
CA ASN A 152 -5.56 -2.51 -0.33
C ASN A 152 -5.57 -1.51 0.85
N ALA A 153 -6.52 -0.57 0.89
CA ALA A 153 -6.61 0.43 1.96
C ALA A 153 -7.24 -0.23 3.20
N HIS A 154 -6.44 -0.37 4.26
CA HIS A 154 -6.94 -0.83 5.56
C HIS A 154 -7.85 0.26 6.15
N ARG A 155 -9.17 0.06 6.07
CA ARG A 155 -10.19 1.02 6.55
C ARG A 155 -10.56 0.83 8.03
N LYS A 156 -9.92 -0.11 8.72
CA LYS A 156 -10.17 -0.32 10.14
C LYS A 156 -9.50 0.81 10.94
N PRO A 157 -10.21 1.46 11.88
CA PRO A 157 -9.54 2.37 12.81
C PRO A 157 -8.43 1.60 13.55
N PRO A 158 -7.28 2.24 13.85
CA PRO A 158 -6.27 1.65 14.71
C PRO A 158 -6.91 1.23 16.03
N GLU A 159 -6.82 -0.05 16.38
CA GLU A 159 -7.26 -0.53 17.67
C GLU A 159 -6.28 -0.03 18.74
N VAL A 160 -6.79 0.41 19.89
CA VAL A 160 -5.95 0.96 20.97
C VAL A 160 -5.10 -0.18 21.52
N LEU A 161 -3.78 -0.06 21.37
CA LEU A 161 -2.84 -0.99 21.98
C LEU A 161 -2.96 -0.89 23.51
N HIS A 162 -3.46 -1.94 24.15
CA HIS A 162 -3.46 -2.04 25.60
C HIS A 162 -2.05 -2.37 26.07
N GLN A 163 -1.34 -1.38 26.61
CA GLN A 163 -0.04 -1.62 27.24
C GLN A 163 -0.25 -2.50 28.47
N MET A 164 0.25 -3.73 28.42
CA MET A 164 0.32 -4.58 29.61
C MET A 164 1.50 -4.11 30.48
N VAL A 165 1.18 -3.44 31.59
CA VAL A 165 2.20 -3.01 32.56
C VAL A 165 2.18 -4.00 33.72
N SER A 166 3.29 -4.74 33.91
CA SER A 166 3.47 -5.53 35.14
C SER A 166 3.97 -4.60 36.25
N PRO A 167 3.28 -4.48 37.39
CA PRO A 167 3.67 -3.56 38.46
C PRO A 167 4.89 -4.03 39.30
N TRP A 168 5.25 -5.32 39.29
CA TRP A 168 6.41 -5.85 40.02
C TRP A 168 7.06 -7.06 39.32
N PRO A 169 8.34 -7.38 39.64
CA PRO A 169 9.03 -8.57 39.15
C PRO A 169 8.24 -9.87 39.36
N PHE A 170 8.29 -10.76 38.37
CA PHE A 170 7.75 -12.12 38.43
C PHE A 170 6.22 -12.24 38.61
N ALA A 171 5.48 -11.14 38.52
CA ALA A 171 4.02 -11.14 38.61
C ALA A 171 3.37 -11.74 37.36
N GLN A 172 3.89 -11.37 36.19
CA GLN A 172 3.25 -11.58 34.91
C GLN A 172 4.28 -12.08 33.91
N TRP A 173 3.97 -13.22 33.30
CA TRP A 173 4.87 -13.89 32.38
C TRP A 173 4.19 -14.14 31.04
N GLU A 174 4.95 -14.06 29.96
CA GLU A 174 4.54 -14.46 28.62
C GLU A 174 5.20 -15.78 28.25
N MET A 175 4.42 -16.76 27.81
CA MET A 175 4.92 -18.07 27.39
C MET A 175 4.60 -18.30 25.92
N ASP A 176 5.62 -18.68 25.16
CA ASP A 176 5.53 -18.94 23.73
C ASP A 176 6.39 -20.15 23.32
N ILE A 177 6.07 -20.75 22.18
CA ILE A 177 6.83 -21.83 21.58
C ILE A 177 7.42 -21.38 20.27
N LEU A 178 8.75 -21.34 20.23
CA LEU A 178 9.46 -21.04 19.01
C LEU A 178 9.40 -22.21 18.03
N ARG A 179 9.34 -21.84 16.75
CA ARG A 179 9.24 -22.72 15.58
C ARG A 179 10.23 -23.89 15.61
N PRO A 180 9.95 -24.96 14.85
CA PRO A 180 10.87 -26.09 14.77
C PRO A 180 12.25 -25.64 14.25
N PHE A 181 13.26 -25.83 15.08
CA PHE A 181 14.68 -25.73 14.78
C PHE A 181 15.20 -27.04 14.17
N PRO A 182 16.39 -27.04 13.55
CA PRO A 182 17.08 -28.26 13.18
C PRO A 182 17.16 -29.23 14.38
N PRO A 183 16.72 -30.49 14.23
CA PRO A 183 16.65 -31.41 15.34
C PRO A 183 18.04 -31.73 15.88
N THR A 184 18.16 -31.77 17.20
CA THR A 184 19.39 -32.17 17.90
C THR A 184 19.22 -33.56 18.55
N LYS A 185 20.22 -34.02 19.31
CA LYS A 185 20.18 -35.31 20.01
C LYS A 185 18.89 -35.42 20.84
N GLY A 186 18.12 -36.48 20.63
CA GLY A 186 16.82 -36.68 21.27
C GLY A 186 15.63 -36.05 20.53
N GLN A 187 15.80 -35.66 19.25
CA GLN A 187 14.75 -35.06 18.41
C GLN A 187 14.20 -33.74 18.97
N LEU A 188 14.97 -33.06 19.83
CA LEU A 188 14.64 -31.75 20.37
C LEU A 188 14.67 -30.72 19.23
N LYS A 189 13.51 -30.16 18.93
CA LYS A 189 13.32 -29.25 17.80
C LYS A 189 12.49 -28.03 18.14
N PHE A 190 11.82 -27.96 19.29
CA PHE A 190 11.07 -26.77 19.70
C PHE A 190 11.74 -26.14 20.91
N LEU A 191 11.51 -24.85 21.13
CA LEU A 191 11.94 -24.15 22.34
C LEU A 191 10.70 -23.53 22.99
N LEU A 192 10.33 -24.02 24.17
CA LEU A 192 9.34 -23.39 25.03
C LEU A 192 10.07 -22.29 25.81
N VAL A 193 9.60 -21.06 25.67
CA VAL A 193 10.20 -19.88 26.29
C VAL A 193 9.15 -19.21 27.15
N VAL A 194 9.57 -18.72 28.32
CA VAL A 194 8.74 -17.85 29.14
C VAL A 194 9.55 -16.63 29.58
N VAL A 195 8.95 -15.45 29.49
CA VAL A 195 9.59 -14.16 29.76
C VAL A 195 8.80 -13.37 30.79
N ASP A 196 9.45 -12.92 31.85
CA ASP A 196 8.84 -12.01 32.82
C ASP A 196 8.66 -10.61 32.22
N TYR A 197 7.47 -10.03 32.38
CA TYR A 197 7.14 -8.75 31.78
C TYR A 197 7.97 -7.60 32.35
N PHE A 198 8.31 -7.64 33.64
CA PHE A 198 8.98 -6.54 34.35
C PHE A 198 10.50 -6.58 34.17
N THR A 199 11.13 -7.68 34.57
CA THR A 199 12.59 -7.83 34.56
C THR A 199 13.14 -8.23 33.20
N LYS A 200 12.29 -8.72 32.30
CA LYS A 200 12.69 -9.41 31.06
C LYS A 200 13.53 -10.66 31.31
N TRP A 201 13.42 -11.27 32.50
CA TRP A 201 14.04 -12.56 32.79
C TRP A 201 13.45 -13.65 31.90
N ILE A 202 14.31 -14.53 31.38
CA ILE A 202 13.93 -15.57 30.42
C ILE A 202 14.22 -16.95 31.02
N GLU A 203 13.22 -17.83 30.99
CA GLU A 203 13.39 -19.27 31.20
C GLU A 203 13.03 -20.00 29.91
N ALA A 204 13.83 -20.98 29.50
CA ALA A 204 13.61 -21.70 28.26
C ALA A 204 13.94 -23.19 28.39
N CYS A 205 13.20 -24.04 27.69
CA CYS A 205 13.42 -25.49 27.67
C CYS A 205 13.22 -26.07 26.27
N PRO A 206 14.17 -26.90 25.78
CA PRO A 206 14.01 -27.57 24.51
C PRO A 206 13.01 -28.72 24.61
N LEU A 207 12.15 -28.87 23.61
CA LEU A 207 11.13 -29.91 23.53
C LEU A 207 11.28 -30.73 22.24
N ALA A 208 11.07 -32.04 22.34
CA ALA A 208 10.95 -32.91 21.17
C ALA A 208 9.56 -32.79 20.53
N ASN A 209 8.52 -32.74 21.37
CA ASN A 209 7.13 -32.62 20.97
C ASN A 209 6.43 -31.54 21.81
N ILE A 210 5.54 -30.79 21.16
CA ILE A 210 4.66 -29.82 21.82
C ILE A 210 3.46 -30.58 22.36
N THR A 211 3.45 -30.80 23.66
CA THR A 211 2.30 -31.42 24.36
C THR A 211 2.00 -30.64 25.62
N THR A 212 0.76 -30.72 26.08
CA THR A 212 0.34 -30.02 27.29
C THR A 212 1.09 -30.51 28.53
N GLU A 213 1.40 -31.80 28.62
CA GLU A 213 2.13 -32.37 29.76
C GLU A 213 3.54 -31.79 29.85
N ASN A 214 4.19 -31.55 28.70
CA ASN A 214 5.51 -30.92 28.65
C ASN A 214 5.46 -29.46 29.11
N VAL A 215 4.43 -28.71 28.69
CA VAL A 215 4.21 -27.32 29.13
C VAL A 215 3.94 -27.26 30.63
N GLN A 216 3.06 -28.12 31.14
CA GLN A 216 2.75 -28.20 32.57
C GLN A 216 4.00 -28.56 33.40
N LYS A 217 4.76 -29.57 32.97
CA LYS A 217 6.01 -29.98 33.62
C LYS A 217 7.04 -28.85 33.64
N PHE A 218 7.17 -28.11 32.54
CA PHE A 218 8.05 -26.94 32.46
C PHE A 218 7.61 -25.84 33.42
N THR A 219 6.31 -25.50 33.43
CA THR A 219 5.71 -24.47 34.28
C THR A 219 5.93 -24.78 35.76
N TRP A 220 5.65 -26.03 36.16
CA TRP A 220 5.88 -26.51 37.53
C TRP A 220 7.36 -26.42 37.93
N LYS A 221 8.24 -27.08 37.16
CA LYS A 221 9.64 -27.24 37.55
C LYS A 221 10.45 -25.95 37.48
N ASN A 222 10.29 -25.18 36.41
CA ASN A 222 11.18 -24.07 36.11
C ASN A 222 10.66 -22.73 36.62
N ILE A 223 9.35 -22.59 36.78
CA ILE A 223 8.73 -21.34 37.21
C ILE A 223 8.28 -21.47 38.66
N ILE A 224 7.28 -22.32 38.93
CA ILE A 224 6.64 -22.39 40.25
C ILE A 224 7.62 -22.83 41.34
N CYS A 225 8.33 -23.94 41.13
CA CYS A 225 9.27 -24.47 42.14
C CYS A 225 10.51 -23.60 42.36
N ARG A 226 10.86 -22.70 41.43
CA ARG A 226 12.09 -21.89 41.50
C ARG A 226 11.85 -20.44 41.89
N LEU A 227 10.75 -19.84 41.42
CA LEU A 227 10.51 -18.40 41.46
C LEU A 227 9.24 -18.03 42.24
N ASN A 228 8.46 -19.02 42.70
CA ASN A 228 7.12 -18.94 43.30
C ASN A 228 5.96 -18.89 42.28
N ILE A 229 4.74 -18.88 42.82
CA ILE A 229 3.48 -18.80 42.07
C ILE A 229 3.34 -17.39 41.48
N LEU A 230 3.17 -17.33 40.16
CA LEU A 230 2.91 -16.11 39.41
C LEU A 230 1.45 -15.67 39.54
N HIS A 231 1.20 -14.37 39.40
CA HIS A 231 -0.15 -13.84 39.39
C HIS A 231 -0.88 -14.11 38.07
N SER A 232 -0.17 -13.97 36.93
CA SER A 232 -0.77 -14.20 35.61
C SER A 232 0.20 -14.75 34.58
N LEU A 233 -0.31 -15.60 33.70
CA LEU A 233 0.40 -16.20 32.58
C LEU A 233 -0.30 -15.82 31.27
N ILE A 234 0.46 -15.32 30.30
CA ILE A 234 -0.03 -14.95 28.98
C ILE A 234 0.50 -15.92 27.95
N THR A 235 -0.36 -16.42 27.07
CA THR A 235 0.02 -17.34 25.98
C THR A 235 -0.70 -17.00 24.69
N ASP A 236 -0.23 -17.55 23.58
CA ASP A 236 -1.06 -17.64 22.39
C ASP A 236 -2.22 -18.65 22.56
N ASN A 237 -3.08 -18.74 21.54
CA ASN A 237 -4.18 -19.72 21.50
C ASN A 237 -3.73 -21.12 21.03
N GLY A 238 -2.46 -21.46 21.22
CA GLY A 238 -1.94 -22.79 20.94
C GLY A 238 -2.70 -23.85 21.72
N LYS A 239 -3.03 -24.98 21.07
CA LYS A 239 -3.86 -26.06 21.66
C LYS A 239 -3.31 -26.57 22.99
N GLN A 240 -2.00 -26.56 23.16
CA GLN A 240 -1.32 -26.96 24.38
C GLN A 240 -1.57 -26.02 25.57
N PHE A 241 -1.88 -24.74 25.31
CA PHE A 241 -2.11 -23.72 26.34
C PHE A 241 -3.59 -23.56 26.69
N ILE A 242 -4.50 -23.85 25.76
CA ILE A 242 -5.97 -23.80 26.00
C ILE A 242 -6.56 -25.18 26.32
N ALA A 243 -5.72 -26.16 26.59
CA ALA A 243 -6.17 -27.50 26.94
C ALA A 243 -6.69 -27.50 28.38
N HIS A 244 -7.84 -28.16 28.60
CA HIS A 244 -8.52 -28.19 29.90
C HIS A 244 -7.60 -28.61 31.06
N ASN A 245 -6.73 -29.60 30.86
CA ASN A 245 -5.77 -30.04 31.88
C ASN A 245 -4.79 -28.93 32.31
N PHE A 246 -4.34 -28.08 31.38
CA PHE A 246 -3.46 -26.96 31.72
C PHE A 246 -4.24 -25.83 32.39
N GLU A 247 -5.43 -25.50 31.89
CA GLU A 247 -6.29 -24.50 32.51
C GLU A 247 -6.66 -24.89 33.96
N SER A 248 -7.06 -26.14 34.18
CA SER A 248 -7.33 -26.66 35.53
C SER A 248 -6.09 -26.57 36.43
N PHE A 249 -4.91 -26.94 35.92
CA PHE A 249 -3.65 -26.83 36.67
C PHE A 249 -3.34 -25.39 37.08
N LEU A 250 -3.52 -24.41 36.18
CA LEU A 250 -3.33 -23.00 36.50
C LEU A 250 -4.37 -22.49 37.52
N GLN A 251 -5.62 -22.93 37.37
CA GLN A 251 -6.72 -22.55 38.26
C GLN A 251 -6.51 -23.08 39.69
N GLU A 252 -6.05 -24.34 39.85
CA GLU A 252 -5.71 -24.92 41.16
C GLU A 252 -4.62 -24.12 41.89
N LEU A 253 -3.73 -23.49 41.13
CA LEU A 253 -2.66 -22.64 41.64
C LEU A 253 -3.07 -21.17 41.80
N GLY A 254 -4.30 -20.81 41.43
CA GLY A 254 -4.78 -19.42 41.46
C GLY A 254 -4.12 -18.50 40.43
N ILE A 255 -3.52 -19.05 39.37
CA ILE A 255 -2.83 -18.30 38.32
C ILE A 255 -3.86 -17.84 37.28
N LYS A 256 -3.90 -16.53 36.98
CA LYS A 256 -4.77 -15.98 35.94
C LYS A 256 -4.18 -16.22 34.56
N HIS A 257 -4.81 -17.05 33.75
CA HIS A 257 -4.43 -17.28 32.35
C HIS A 257 -5.07 -16.24 31.42
N LEU A 258 -4.27 -15.66 30.52
CA LEU A 258 -4.68 -14.65 29.55
C LEU A 258 -4.24 -15.09 28.14
N ALA A 259 -5.19 -15.37 27.24
CA ALA A 259 -4.87 -15.70 25.86
C ALA A 259 -4.79 -14.45 24.98
N THR A 260 -3.81 -14.37 24.08
CA THR A 260 -3.69 -13.28 23.10
C THR A 260 -4.79 -13.35 22.03
N SER A 261 -5.01 -12.26 21.29
CA SER A 261 -6.00 -12.24 20.20
C SER A 261 -5.55 -13.09 19.01
N VAL A 262 -6.50 -13.81 18.40
CA VAL A 262 -6.23 -14.66 17.23
C VAL A 262 -5.76 -13.80 16.05
N LYS A 263 -4.60 -14.13 15.47
CA LYS A 263 -3.92 -13.43 14.35
C LYS A 263 -3.28 -12.08 14.67
N HIS A 264 -3.06 -11.76 15.94
CA HIS A 264 -2.31 -10.58 16.36
C HIS A 264 -1.12 -11.01 17.24
N PRO A 265 -0.01 -11.46 16.62
CA PRO A 265 1.22 -11.78 17.35
C PRO A 265 1.89 -10.53 17.92
#